data_AF-A0A6V7J345-F1
#
_entry.id   AF-A0A6V7J345-F1
#
_cell.length_a   1.000
_cell.length_b   1.000
_cell.length_c   1.000
_cell.angle_alpha   90.00
_cell.angle_beta   90.00
_cell.angle_gamma   90.00
#
_symmetry.space_group_name_H-M   'P 1'
#
loop_
_entity.id
_entity.type
_entity.pdbx_description
1 polymer ?
#
loop_
_entity_poly.entity_id
_entity_poly.type
_entity_poly.pdbx_seq_one_letter_code
_entity_poly.pdbx_strand_id
1 'polypeptide(L)' 'MDQLLYDSDNRVVINCDGACSNNGRPHASAGIGIFFAPNHP' A
#
# COMPACT_ATOMS: atom_id res chain seq x y z
N MET A 1 2.64 1.43 -19.76
CA MET A 1 3.86 0.94 -19.09
C MET A 1 3.78 1.40 -17.65
N ASP A 2 4.08 0.53 -16.70
CA ASP A 2 4.12 0.90 -15.28
C ASP A 2 5.20 1.96 -15.08
N GLN A 3 4.83 3.04 -14.42
CA GLN A 3 5.77 4.08 -14.04
C GLN A 3 6.09 3.94 -12.56
N LEU A 4 7.04 3.05 -12.25
CA LEU A 4 7.60 2.92 -10.90
C LEU A 4 8.36 4.19 -10.52
N LEU A 5 8.21 4.60 -9.27
CA LEU A 5 8.96 5.71 -8.68
C LEU A 5 10.25 5.16 -8.07
N TYR A 6 11.34 5.92 -8.20
CA TYR A 6 12.65 5.56 -7.66
C TYR A 6 13.20 6.67 -6.75
N ASP A 7 13.91 6.29 -5.68
CA ASP A 7 14.64 7.22 -4.80
C ASP A 7 16.02 7.60 -5.37
N SER A 8 16.78 8.42 -4.62
CA SER A 8 18.13 8.86 -5.02
C SER A 8 19.16 7.74 -5.12
N ASP A 9 18.88 6.60 -4.48
CA ASP A 9 19.74 5.42 -4.46
C ASP A 9 19.25 4.36 -5.46
N ASN A 10 18.35 4.73 -6.38
CA ASN A 10 17.76 3.88 -7.40
C ASN A 10 16.99 2.67 -6.84
N ARG A 11 16.31 2.84 -5.69
CA ARG A 11 15.37 1.84 -5.13
C ARG A 11 13.93 2.19 -5.46
N VAL A 12 13.09 1.17 -5.64
CA VAL A 12 11.65 1.36 -5.91
C VAL A 12 10.96 1.91 -4.67
N VAL A 13 10.23 3.01 -4.84
CA VAL A 13 9.36 3.60 -3.82
C VAL A 13 7.99 2.96 -3.93
N ILE A 14 7.46 2.47 -2.81
CA ILE A 14 6.11 1.92 -2.68
C ILE A 14 5.34 2.65 -1.58
N ASN A 15 4.01 2.72 -1.71
CA ASN A 15 3.14 3.25 -0.69
C ASN A 15 2.41 2.10 0.02
N CYS A 16 2.35 2.15 1.34
CA CYS A 16 1.67 1.15 2.16
C CYS A 16 0.59 1.84 2.98
N ASP A 17 -0.56 1.19 3.15
CA ASP A 17 -1.61 1.63 4.06
C ASP A 17 -2.23 0.44 4.79
N GLY A 18 -2.76 0.70 5.98
CA GLY A 18 -3.47 -0.28 6.78
C GLY A 18 -4.75 0.33 7.33
N ALA A 19 -5.86 -0.35 7.12
CA ALA A 19 -7.17 0.10 7.59
C ALA A 19 -7.87 -1.01 8.38
N CYS A 20 -8.64 -0.61 9.39
CA CYS A 20 -9.44 -1.53 10.19
C CYS A 20 -10.89 -1.07 10.22
N SER A 21 -11.78 -1.90 9.67
CA SER A 21 -13.22 -1.70 9.80
C SER A 21 -13.66 -2.11 11.20
N ASN A 22 -14.56 -1.30 11.78
CA ASN A 22 -15.12 -1.52 13.11
C ASN A 22 -14.04 -1.57 14.23
N ASN A 23 -12.97 -0.78 14.08
CA ASN A 23 -11.87 -0.74 15.04
C ASN A 23 -12.37 -0.40 16.46
N GLY A 24 -11.81 -1.08 17.46
CA GLY A 24 -12.18 -0.94 18.87
C GLY A 24 -13.52 -1.57 19.26
N ARG A 25 -14.12 -2.40 18.40
CA ARG A 25 -15.42 -3.07 18.65
C ARG A 25 -15.35 -4.57 18.30
N PRO A 26 -16.24 -5.42 18.85
CA PRO A 26 -16.31 -6.83 18.46
C PRO A 26 -16.51 -6.99 16.96
N HIS A 27 -15.86 -7.99 16.37
CA HIS A 27 -15.81 -8.21 14.92
C HIS A 27 -15.09 -7.11 14.13
N ALA A 28 -14.12 -6.42 14.76
CA ALA A 28 -13.14 -5.62 14.03
C ALA A 28 -12.40 -6.48 12.99
N SER A 29 -12.17 -5.93 11.81
CA SER A 29 -11.41 -6.59 10.74
C SER A 29 -10.40 -5.62 10.16
N ALA A 30 -9.16 -6.06 10.01
CA ALA A 30 -8.07 -5.24 9.48
C ALA A 30 -7.59 -5.77 8.14
N GLY A 31 -7.20 -4.85 7.27
CA GLY A 31 -6.59 -5.12 5.97
C GLY A 31 -5.36 -4.24 5.77
N ILE A 32 -4.47 -4.73 4.90
CA ILE A 32 -3.22 -4.06 4.53
C ILE A 32 -3.21 -3.94 3.01
N GLY A 33 -2.81 -2.78 2.51
CA GLY A 33 -2.67 -2.50 1.08
C GLY A 33 -1.26 -2.02 0.76
N ILE A 34 -0.72 -2.51 -0.35
CA ILE A 34 0.57 -2.09 -0.90
C ILE A 34 0.33 -1.60 -2.33
N PHE A 35 0.81 -0.40 -2.63
CA PHE A 35 0.70 0.23 -3.92
C PHE A 35 2.09 0.50 -4.51
N PHE A 36 2.33 -0.05 -5.69
CA PHE A 36 3.61 0.04 -6.39
C PHE A 36 3.57 1.13 -7.47
N ALA A 37 2.56 1.10 -8.34
CA ALA A 37 2.32 2.11 -9.38
C ALA A 37 0.92 1.91 -10.02
N PRO A 38 0.39 2.90 -10.76
CA PRO A 38 -0.81 2.70 -11.56
C PRO A 38 -0.62 1.58 -12.60
N ASN A 39 -1.59 0.67 -12.68
CA ASN A 39 -1.63 -0.48 -13.60
C ASN A 39 -0.53 -1.54 -13.39
N HIS A 40 0.14 -1.54 -12.23
CA HIS A 40 1.12 -2.57 -11.88
C HIS A 40 0.45 -3.94 -11.68
N PRO A 41 0.93 -5.02 -12.34
CA PRO A 41 0.32 -6.35 -12.25
C PRO A 41 0.47 -7.04 -10.89
#